data_AF-A0A420VDG6-F1
#
_entry.id   AF-A0A420VDG6-F1
#
_cell.length_a   1.000
_cell.length_b   1.000
_cell.length_c   1.000
_cell.angle_alpha   90.00
_cell.angle_beta   90.00
_cell.angle_gamma   90.00
#
_symmetry.space_group_name_H-M   'P 1'
#
loop_
_entity.id
_entity.type
_entity.pdbx_description
1 polymer ?
#
loop_
_entity_poly.entity_id
_entity_poly.type
_entity_poly.pdbx_seq_one_letter_code
_entity_poly.pdbx_strand_id
1 'polypeptide(L)' 'MSITKTAKIERLTVKTPIGEIAAKPTLNQEYPGVWVSVNGEVLVLVEYDATKNSHVIRVWNSGEPEEECEYMQEVRAN' A
#
# COMPACT_ATOMS: atom_id res chain seq x y z
N MET A 1 10.70 17.75 21.54
CA MET A 1 10.84 18.05 20.10
C MET A 1 10.21 16.90 19.34
N SER A 2 9.08 17.13 18.65
CA SER A 2 8.47 16.10 17.80
C SER A 2 9.18 16.09 16.46
N ILE A 3 9.86 15.00 16.13
CA ILE A 3 10.46 14.79 14.82
C ILE A 3 9.34 14.32 13.90
N THR A 4 8.73 15.24 13.15
CA THR A 4 7.81 14.86 12.09
C THR A 4 8.64 14.20 10.99
N LYS A 5 8.70 12.87 10.95
CA LYS A 5 9.24 12.14 9.80
C LYS A 5 8.29 12.37 8.62
N THR A 6 8.55 13.39 7.82
CA THR A 6 7.85 13.58 6.55
C THR A 6 8.24 12.41 5.66
N ALA A 7 7.26 11.60 5.23
CA ALA A 7 7.51 10.56 4.25
C ALA A 7 8.07 11.20 2.98
N LYS A 8 9.30 10.85 2.59
CA LYS A 8 9.85 11.27 1.30
C LYS A 8 9.15 10.45 0.23
N ILE A 9 8.31 11.09 -0.58
CA ILE A 9 7.56 10.44 -1.65
C ILE A 9 8.53 10.14 -2.80
N GLU A 10 9.13 8.95 -2.77
CA GLU A 10 9.84 8.40 -3.92
C GLU A 10 8.91 7.37 -4.58
N ARG A 11 8.37 7.73 -5.76
CA ARG A 11 7.62 6.78 -6.58
C ARG A 11 8.59 5.72 -7.08
N LEU A 12 8.37 4.46 -6.71
CA LEU A 12 9.04 3.33 -7.35
C LEU A 12 8.21 2.90 -8.56
N THR A 13 8.84 2.71 -9.70
CA THR A 13 8.19 2.16 -10.89
C THR A 13 9.13 1.19 -11.56
N VAL A 14 8.66 -0.04 -11.77
CA VAL A 14 9.39 -1.14 -12.39
C VAL A 14 8.67 -1.49 -13.68
N LYS A 15 9.38 -1.35 -14.81
CA LYS A 15 8.90 -1.82 -16.11
C LYS A 15 9.31 -3.28 -16.30
N THR A 16 8.35 -4.10 -16.67
CA THR A 16 8.53 -5.50 -17.04
C THR A 16 8.24 -5.66 -18.54
N PRO A 17 8.63 -6.78 -19.19
CA PRO A 17 8.33 -6.99 -20.60
C PRO A 17 6.83 -6.98 -20.96
N ILE A 18 5.95 -7.21 -19.97
CA ILE A 18 4.50 -7.34 -20.18
C ILE A 18 3.69 -6.22 -19.50
N GLY A 19 4.35 -5.25 -18.87
CA GLY A 19 3.63 -4.24 -18.10
C GLY A 19 4.46 -3.43 -17.13
N GLU A 20 3.79 -2.62 -16.32
CA GLU A 20 4.38 -1.73 -15.33
C GLU A 20 3.86 -2.06 -13.93
N ILE A 21 4.76 -2.11 -12.95
CA ILE A 21 4.41 -2.15 -11.53
C ILE A 21 4.83 -0.82 -10.92
N ALA A 22 3.91 -0.14 -10.24
CA ALA A 22 4.16 1.13 -9.57
C ALA A 22 3.84 1.02 -8.08
N ALA A 23 4.67 1.62 -7.24
CA ALA A 23 4.41 1.76 -5.82
C ALA A 23 4.42 3.24 -5.42
N LYS A 24 3.40 3.66 -4.66
CA LYS A 24 3.22 5.04 -4.20
C LYS A 24 2.78 5.07 -2.75
N PRO A 25 3.37 5.93 -1.90
CA PRO A 25 2.86 6.12 -0.55
C PRO A 25 1.44 6.68 -0.60
N THR A 26 0.61 6.25 0.33
CA THR A 26 -0.72 6.83 0.55
C THR A 26 -0.61 8.16 1.31
N LEU A 27 -1.56 9.06 1.04
CA LEU A 27 -1.76 10.26 1.86
C LEU A 27 -2.85 10.05 2.92
N ASN A 28 -3.52 8.89 2.91
CA ASN A 28 -4.51 8.54 3.91
C ASN A 28 -3.82 8.29 5.26
N GLN A 29 -4.19 9.07 6.27
CA GLN A 29 -3.63 8.96 7.62
C GLN A 29 -4.25 7.81 8.42
N GLU A 30 -5.45 7.35 8.06
CA GLU A 30 -6.12 6.20 8.70
C GLU A 30 -5.42 4.89 8.34
N TYR A 31 -4.89 4.82 7.11
CA TYR A 31 -4.21 3.65 6.59
C TYR A 31 -2.83 4.04 6.04
N PRO A 32 -1.85 4.38 6.91
CA PRO A 32 -0.53 4.80 6.47
C PRO A 32 0.22 3.63 5.84
N GLY A 33 0.62 3.77 4.58
CA GLY A 33 1.12 2.66 3.79
C GLY A 33 1.55 3.00 2.37
N VAL A 34 1.70 1.96 1.55
CA VAL A 34 2.10 2.03 0.15
C VAL A 34 1.10 1.28 -0.70
N TRP A 35 0.53 1.99 -1.67
CA TRP A 35 -0.26 1.40 -2.74
C TRP A 35 0.64 0.80 -3.81
N VAL A 36 0.29 -0.40 -4.26
CA VAL A 36 0.91 -1.07 -5.40
C VAL A 36 -0.13 -1.19 -6.52
N SER A 37 0.28 -0.76 -7.71
CA SER A 37 -0.51 -0.84 -8.94
C SER A 37 0.19 -1.69 -9.98
N VAL A 38 -0.57 -2.45 -10.75
CA VAL A 38 -0.10 -3.21 -11.92
C VAL A 38 -0.83 -2.68 -13.14
N ASN A 39 -0.10 -2.22 -14.15
CA ASN A 39 -0.64 -1.62 -15.37
C ASN A 39 -1.61 -0.46 -15.14
N GLY A 40 -1.44 0.26 -14.03
CA GLY A 40 -2.29 1.39 -13.64
C GLY A 40 -3.49 1.01 -12.76
N GLU A 41 -3.80 -0.27 -12.61
CA GLU A 41 -4.84 -0.75 -11.70
C GLU A 41 -4.28 -0.84 -10.27
N VAL A 42 -4.93 -0.19 -9.33
CA VAL A 42 -4.56 -0.24 -7.90
C VAL A 42 -5.09 -1.54 -7.32
N LEU A 43 -4.18 -2.40 -6.85
CA LEU A 43 -4.54 -3.76 -6.42
C LEU A 43 -4.24 -4.01 -4.94
N VAL A 44 -3.16 -3.43 -4.41
CA VAL A 44 -2.66 -3.80 -3.08
C VAL A 44 -2.33 -2.57 -2.25
N LEU A 45 -2.72 -2.57 -0.98
CA LEU A 45 -2.22 -1.66 0.04
C LEU A 45 -1.39 -2.46 1.04
N VAL A 46 -0.16 -2.02 1.26
CA VAL A 46 0.65 -2.48 2.38
C VAL A 46 0.71 -1.35 3.40
N GLU A 47 0.02 -1.52 4.51
CA GLU A 47 -0.04 -0.54 5.61
C GLU A 47 0.73 -1.04 6.83
N TYR A 48 1.09 -0.10 7.72
CA TYR A 48 1.66 -0.42 9.02
C TYR A 48 0.71 0.03 10.13
N ASP A 49 0.19 -0.95 10.88
CA ASP A 49 -0.63 -0.72 12.05
C ASP A 49 0.29 -0.54 13.27
N ALA A 50 0.52 0.73 13.63
CA ALA A 50 1.34 1.10 14.77
C ALA A 50 0.73 0.67 16.12
N THR A 51 -0.58 0.42 16.18
CA THR A 51 -1.25 0.01 17.44
C THR A 51 -0.99 -1.46 17.75
N LYS A 52 -0.89 -2.29 16.70
CA LYS A 52 -0.61 -3.72 16.81
C LYS A 52 0.84 -4.09 16.55
N ASN A 53 1.67 -3.13 16.13
CA ASN A 53 3.03 -3.36 15.65
C ASN A 53 3.08 -4.44 14.56
N SER A 54 2.19 -4.33 13.57
CA SER A 54 2.08 -5.29 12.47
C SER A 54 1.93 -4.60 11.12
N HIS A 55 2.30 -5.32 10.06
CA HIS A 55 1.98 -4.94 8.70
C HIS A 55 0.62 -5.53 8.33
N VAL A 56 -0.18 -4.81 7.55
CA VAL A 56 -1.41 -5.35 6.98
C VAL A 56 -1.32 -5.24 5.47
N ILE A 57 -1.63 -6.34 4.80
CA ILE A 57 -1.70 -6.43 3.33
C ILE A 57 -3.16 -6.55 2.97
N ARG A 58 -3.67 -5.60 2.19
CA ARG A 58 -5.03 -5.60 1.65
C ARG A 58 -4.97 -5.72 0.14
N VAL A 59 -5.83 -6.54 -0.44
CA VAL A 59 -5.93 -6.73 -1.89
C VAL A 59 -7.37 -6.48 -2.34
N TRP A 60 -7.52 -5.72 -3.41
CA TRP A 60 -8.82 -5.40 -4.04
C TRP A 60 -8.93 -6.04 -5.41
N ASN A 61 -10.17 -6.32 -5.81
CA ASN A 61 -10.50 -6.60 -7.19
C ASN A 61 -10.35 -5.33 -8.02
N SER A 62 -9.67 -5.39 -9.16
CA SER A 62 -9.57 -4.21 -10.03
C SER A 62 -10.90 -3.79 -10.66
N GLY A 63 -11.91 -4.67 -10.67
CA GLY A 63 -13.26 -4.34 -11.13
C GLY A 63 -14.08 -3.49 -10.16
N GLU A 64 -13.80 -3.55 -8.86
CA GLU A 64 -14.69 -3.03 -7.81
C GLU A 64 -13.88 -2.40 -6.64
N PRO A 65 -13.09 -1.34 -6.90
CA PRO A 65 -12.20 -0.74 -5.89
C PRO A 65 -12.92 0.02 -4.77
N GLU A 66 -14.24 0.24 -4.89
CA GLU A 66 -15.08 0.87 -3.85
C GLU A 66 -15.61 -0.13 -2.82
N GLU A 67 -15.42 -1.44 -3.04
CA GLU A 67 -15.85 -2.49 -2.12
C GLU A 67 -14.82 -2.80 -1.03
N GLU A 68 -15.26 -3.57 -0.01
CA GLU A 68 -14.36 -4.14 1.00
C GLU A 68 -13.24 -4.94 0.32
N CYS A 69 -12.03 -4.91 0.87
CA CYS A 69 -10.91 -5.65 0.28
C CYS A 69 -11.22 -7.16 0.21
N GLU A 70 -10.96 -7.78 -0.93
CA GLU A 70 -11.19 -9.23 -1.14
C GLU A 70 -10.30 -10.09 -0.23
N TYR A 71 -9.11 -9.60 0.09
CA TYR A 71 -8.16 -10.30 0.93
C TYR A 71 -7.47 -9.35 1.89
N MET A 72 -7.35 -9.79 3.14
CA MET A 72 -6.62 -9.08 4.19
C MET A 72 -5.74 -10.07 4.96
N GLN A 73 -4.46 -9.74 5.11
CA GLN A 73 -3.51 -10.49 5.93
C GLN A 73 -2.75 -9.57 6.87
N GLU A 74 -2.77 -9.91 8.16
CA GLU A 74 -1.90 -9.28 9.16
C GLU A 74 -0.59 -10.08 9.28
N VAL A 75 0.54 -9.39 9.11
CA VAL A 75 1.90 -9.93 9.22
C VAL A 75 2.57 -9.23 10.40
N ARG A 76 2.79 -9.96 11.49
CA ARG A 76 3.45 -9.40 12.68
C ARG A 76 4.92 -9.08 12.37
N ALA A 77 5.37 -7.91 12.78
CA ALA A 77 6.79 -7.60 12.78
C ALA A 77 7.46 -8.38 13.93
N ASN A 78 8.49 -9.16 13.61
CA ASN A 78 9.31 -9.87 14.61
C ASN A 78 10.26 -8.91 15.35
#